data_AF-A0A7V8YKI8-F1
#
_entry.id   AF-A0A7V8YKI8-F1
#
_cell.length_a   1.000
_cell.length_b   1.000
_cell.length_c   1.000
_cell.angle_alpha   90.00
_cell.angle_beta   90.00
_cell.angle_gamma   90.00
#
_symmetry.space_group_name_H-M   'P 1'
#
loop_
_entity.id
_entity.type
_entity.pdbx_description
1 polymer ?
#
loop_
_entity_poly.entity_id
_entity_poly.type
_entity_poly.pdbx_seq_one_letter_code
_entity_poly.pdbx_strand_id
1 'polypeptide(L)'
;MTCNEMTCNEWWGQDQNDGAEMARFRRREIRDRWREVCEAAQPPLAQWIPMPDGFTVAYPRIEEIILGNPTAILIWLRPGQLPTDVEAYAPRIAYALGAGALRVYETGTPMLLRIEFLSHPLERVDQHIPRLPRPRISPVAGAPLEGPDDGEAA
;
A
#
# COMPACT_ATOMS: atom_id res chain seq x y z
N MET A 1 14.87 9.56 -55.18
CA MET A 1 14.16 9.82 -53.92
C MET A 1 13.95 8.48 -53.23
N THR A 2 14.91 8.05 -52.43
CA THR A 2 14.77 6.85 -51.58
C THR A 2 14.27 7.33 -50.22
N CYS A 3 13.00 7.03 -49.92
CA CYS A 3 12.46 7.18 -48.57
C CYS A 3 13.23 6.18 -47.69
N ASN A 4 14.01 6.69 -46.73
CA ASN A 4 14.89 5.89 -45.90
C ASN A 4 14.05 5.16 -44.84
N GLU A 5 13.75 3.87 -45.04
CA GLU A 5 13.03 3.00 -44.09
C GLU A 5 13.72 2.85 -42.72
N MET A 6 14.93 3.39 -42.56
CA MET A 6 15.75 3.24 -41.35
C MET A 6 15.28 4.10 -40.16
N THR A 7 14.55 5.20 -40.39
CA THR A 7 14.22 6.18 -39.33
C THR A 7 12.99 5.85 -38.50
N CYS A 8 12.14 4.89 -38.90
CA CYS A 8 10.95 4.55 -38.11
C CYS A 8 11.30 3.71 -36.87
N ASN A 9 12.20 2.73 -36.96
CA ASN A 9 12.52 1.86 -35.81
C ASN A 9 13.36 2.57 -34.73
N GLU A 10 14.22 3.52 -35.10
CA GLU A 10 15.05 4.28 -34.15
C GLU A 10 14.20 5.20 -33.27
N TRP A 11 13.15 5.82 -33.81
CA TRP A 11 12.27 6.73 -33.07
C TRP A 11 11.44 6.01 -31.99
N TRP A 12 10.80 4.88 -32.31
CA TRP A 12 10.02 4.12 -31.32
C TRP A 12 10.90 3.45 -30.25
N GLY A 13 12.16 3.15 -30.56
CA GLY A 13 13.12 2.58 -29.61
C GLY A 13 13.67 3.60 -28.62
N GLN A 14 13.84 4.85 -29.06
CA GLN A 14 14.36 5.94 -28.22
C GLN A 14 13.35 6.35 -27.14
N ASP A 15 12.07 6.56 -27.51
CA ASP A 15 10.99 6.89 -26.55
C ASP A 15 10.83 5.82 -25.45
N GLN A 16 11.00 4.54 -25.81
CA GLN A 16 10.95 3.43 -24.85
C GLN A 16 12.15 3.41 -23.90
N ASN A 17 13.35 3.72 -24.42
CA ASN A 17 14.56 3.79 -23.62
C ASN A 17 14.51 4.96 -22.63
N ASP A 18 14.03 6.13 -23.07
CA ASP A 18 13.85 7.31 -22.25
C ASP A 18 12.84 7.06 -21.12
N GLY A 19 11.73 6.37 -21.43
CA GLY A 19 10.76 5.93 -20.44
C GLY A 19 11.36 4.97 -19.40
N ALA A 20 12.20 4.02 -19.82
CA ALA A 20 12.89 3.09 -18.93
C ALA A 20 13.93 3.79 -18.04
N GLU A 21 14.67 4.76 -18.59
CA GLU A 21 15.64 5.55 -17.84
C GLU A 21 14.95 6.40 -16.77
N MET A 22 13.87 7.10 -17.14
CA MET A 22 13.06 7.86 -16.18
C MET A 22 12.47 6.96 -15.08
N ALA A 23 12.05 5.76 -15.43
CA ALA A 23 11.54 4.79 -14.46
C ALA A 23 12.64 4.27 -13.51
N ARG A 24 13.90 4.18 -13.95
CA ARG A 24 15.05 3.85 -13.09
C ARG A 24 15.38 5.02 -12.16
N PHE A 25 15.41 6.23 -12.70
CA PHE A 25 15.65 7.45 -11.94
C PHE A 25 14.63 7.60 -10.80
N ARG A 26 13.32 7.51 -11.11
CA ARG A 26 12.26 7.58 -10.08
C ARG A 26 12.39 6.50 -9.01
N ARG A 27 12.71 5.25 -9.38
CA ARG A 27 12.92 4.18 -8.40
C ARG A 27 14.10 4.45 -7.47
N ARG A 28 15.18 5.04 -7.99
CA ARG A 28 16.33 5.43 -7.18
C ARG A 28 15.96 6.55 -6.21
N GLU A 29 15.32 7.60 -6.71
CA GLU A 29 14.87 8.73 -5.90
C GLU A 29 13.96 8.28 -4.75
N ILE A 30 12.98 7.42 -5.02
CA ILE A 30 12.11 6.85 -3.99
C ILE A 30 12.91 6.12 -2.90
N ARG A 31 13.93 5.33 -3.26
CA ARG A 31 14.78 4.61 -2.27
C ARG A 31 15.61 5.57 -1.43
N ASP A 32 16.18 6.58 -2.06
CA ASP A 32 17.02 7.56 -1.38
C ASP A 32 16.17 8.37 -0.37
N ARG A 33 15.02 8.88 -0.82
CA ARG A 33 14.04 9.58 0.05
C ARG A 33 13.48 8.69 1.15
N TRP A 34 13.18 7.43 0.86
CA TRP A 34 12.70 6.48 1.86
C TRP A 34 13.69 6.34 3.02
N ARG A 35 14.98 6.20 2.72
CA ARG A 35 16.04 6.15 3.73
C ARG A 35 16.06 7.41 4.58
N GLU A 36 16.10 8.58 3.93
CA GLU A 36 16.11 9.88 4.62
C GLU A 36 14.94 10.02 5.60
N VAL A 37 13.73 9.64 5.18
CA VAL A 37 12.53 9.73 6.03
C VAL A 37 12.60 8.76 7.21
N CYS A 38 13.08 7.53 6.98
CA CYS A 38 13.17 6.55 8.05
C CYS A 38 14.15 6.99 9.13
N GLU A 39 15.26 7.63 8.74
CA GLU A 39 16.26 8.19 9.65
C GLU A 39 15.77 9.44 10.37
N ALA A 40 14.97 10.30 9.70
CA ALA A 40 14.45 11.53 10.28
C ALA A 40 13.19 11.37 11.18
N ALA A 41 12.57 10.18 11.22
CA ALA A 41 11.41 9.91 12.05
C ALA A 41 11.73 9.94 13.57
N GLN A 42 10.73 10.27 14.42
CA GLN A 42 10.90 10.38 15.88
C GLN A 42 9.65 9.91 16.65
N PRO A 43 9.67 8.74 17.32
CA PRO A 43 10.77 7.75 17.34
C PRO A 43 11.15 7.23 15.94
N PRO A 44 12.44 6.92 15.72
CA PRO A 44 12.92 6.58 14.39
C PRO A 44 12.30 5.28 13.87
N LEU A 45 11.78 5.36 12.64
CA LEU A 45 11.46 4.20 11.83
C LEU A 45 12.74 3.44 11.46
N ALA A 46 13.92 4.02 11.65
CA ALA A 46 15.25 3.41 11.61
C ALA A 46 15.72 2.92 13.01
N GLN A 47 16.60 1.91 13.04
CA GLN A 47 17.17 1.36 14.27
C GLN A 47 18.68 1.35 14.10
N TRP A 48 19.35 2.04 15.01
CA TRP A 48 20.80 2.05 15.11
C TRP A 48 21.22 0.81 15.88
N ILE A 49 21.96 -0.06 15.21
CA ILE A 49 22.51 -1.29 15.77
C ILE A 49 24.00 -1.05 16.03
N PRO A 50 24.45 -1.07 17.30
CA PRO A 50 25.86 -0.94 17.62
C PRO A 50 26.63 -2.16 17.10
N MET A 51 27.76 -1.90 16.45
CA MET A 51 28.69 -2.88 15.91
C MET A 51 30.09 -2.58 16.48
N PRO A 52 31.01 -3.57 16.50
CA PRO A 52 32.38 -3.34 17.00
C PRO A 52 33.14 -2.23 16.26
N ASP A 53 32.80 -1.97 15.00
CA ASP A 53 33.41 -0.98 14.10
C ASP A 53 32.59 0.33 13.97
N GLY A 54 31.47 0.46 14.70
CA GLY A 54 30.63 1.66 14.66
C GLY A 54 29.15 1.35 14.82
N PHE A 55 28.31 1.91 13.95
CA PHE A 55 26.88 1.65 13.94
C PHE A 55 26.42 1.27 12.54
N THR A 56 25.47 0.35 12.46
CA THR A 56 24.70 0.10 11.25
C THR A 56 23.25 0.53 11.45
N VAL A 57 22.59 0.97 10.39
CA VAL A 57 21.19 1.44 10.44
C VAL A 57 20.30 0.43 9.72
N ALA A 58 19.36 -0.15 10.45
CA ALA A 58 18.31 -0.98 9.89
C ALA A 58 17.05 -0.15 9.67
N TYR A 59 16.52 -0.12 8.45
CA TYR A 59 15.24 0.52 8.09
C TYR A 59 14.28 -0.52 7.51
N PRO A 60 12.96 -0.26 7.46
CA PRO A 60 12.05 -1.12 6.72
C PRO A 60 12.50 -1.17 5.26
N ARG A 61 12.63 -2.38 4.71
CA ARG A 61 13.27 -2.59 3.41
C ARG A 61 12.23 -2.47 2.30
N ILE A 62 12.49 -1.65 1.28
CA ILE A 62 11.71 -1.68 0.05
C ILE A 62 12.01 -2.99 -0.69
N GLU A 63 10.98 -3.82 -0.84
CA GLU A 63 11.01 -5.02 -1.66
C GLU A 63 10.80 -4.65 -3.13
N GLU A 64 9.72 -3.89 -3.40
CA GLU A 64 9.30 -3.57 -4.75
C GLU A 64 8.79 -2.12 -4.85
N ILE A 65 9.02 -1.50 -6.02
CA ILE A 65 8.46 -0.20 -6.38
C ILE A 65 7.65 -0.36 -7.66
N ILE A 66 6.34 -0.18 -7.52
CA ILE A 66 5.37 -0.25 -8.60
C ILE A 66 5.11 1.19 -9.06
N LEU A 67 5.66 1.54 -10.22
CA LEU A 67 5.39 2.83 -10.85
C LEU A 67 4.12 2.71 -11.68
N GLY A 68 3.15 3.58 -11.42
CA GLY A 68 1.84 3.55 -12.06
C GLY A 68 0.89 4.56 -11.43
N ASN A 69 -0.39 4.45 -11.75
CA ASN A 69 -1.45 5.18 -11.07
C ASN A 69 -2.36 4.19 -10.31
N PRO A 70 -2.26 4.07 -8.98
CA PRO A 70 -1.34 4.79 -8.09
C PRO A 70 0.09 4.22 -8.13
N THR A 71 1.07 5.05 -7.76
CA THR A 71 2.43 4.56 -7.47
C THR A 71 2.39 3.90 -6.10
N ALA A 72 3.06 2.75 -5.95
CA ALA A 72 3.07 2.00 -4.71
C ALA A 72 4.47 1.44 -4.40
N ILE A 73 4.75 1.28 -3.10
CA ILE A 73 5.93 0.57 -2.61
C ILE A 73 5.50 -0.59 -1.73
N LEU A 74 6.18 -1.72 -1.87
CA LEU A 74 6.07 -2.84 -0.94
C LEU A 74 7.28 -2.79 -0.01
N ILE A 75 7.01 -2.83 1.29
CA ILE A 75 8.04 -2.75 2.32
C ILE A 75 7.97 -3.93 3.29
N TRP A 76 9.12 -4.49 3.63
CA TRP A 76 9.29 -5.36 4.77
C TRP A 76 9.52 -4.51 6.02
N LEU A 77 8.64 -4.66 7.00
CA LEU A 77 8.86 -4.14 8.35
C LEU A 77 10.07 -4.80 8.99
N ARG A 78 10.67 -4.10 9.95
CA ARG A 78 11.67 -4.73 10.80
C ARG A 78 11.04 -5.70 11.80
N PRO A 79 11.81 -6.68 12.31
CA PRO A 79 11.37 -7.48 13.45
C PRO A 79 10.91 -6.59 14.62
N GLY A 80 9.71 -6.86 15.13
CA GLY A 80 9.11 -6.13 16.25
C GLY A 80 8.50 -4.77 15.90
N GLN A 81 8.59 -4.32 14.64
CA GLN A 81 7.93 -3.09 14.19
C GLN A 81 6.47 -3.38 13.79
N LEU A 82 5.57 -2.47 14.14
CA LEU A 82 4.14 -2.61 13.87
C LEU A 82 3.72 -1.79 12.64
N PRO A 83 2.65 -2.18 11.93
CA PRO A 83 2.09 -1.38 10.84
C PRO A 83 1.70 0.03 11.28
N THR A 84 1.15 0.15 12.51
CA THR A 84 0.77 1.43 13.13
C THR A 84 1.94 2.39 13.28
N ASP A 85 3.18 1.89 13.41
CA ASP A 85 4.37 2.73 13.48
C ASP A 85 4.58 3.44 12.14
N VAL A 86 4.37 2.73 11.02
CA VAL A 86 4.47 3.32 9.67
C VAL A 86 3.32 4.28 9.42
N GLU A 87 2.10 3.93 9.81
CA GLU A 87 0.92 4.78 9.68
C GLU A 87 1.08 6.12 10.42
N ALA A 88 1.67 6.11 11.61
CA ALA A 88 1.92 7.32 12.39
C ALA A 88 2.81 8.35 11.65
N TYR A 89 3.68 7.89 10.74
CA TYR A 89 4.53 8.75 9.92
C TYR A 89 4.04 8.95 8.49
N ALA A 90 2.90 8.36 8.11
CA ALA A 90 2.37 8.45 6.76
C ALA A 90 2.35 9.88 6.18
N PRO A 91 2.00 10.95 6.94
CA PRO A 91 2.05 12.32 6.40
C PRO A 91 3.47 12.80 6.06
N ARG A 92 4.47 12.45 6.88
CA ARG A 92 5.87 12.85 6.63
C ARG A 92 6.47 12.06 5.48
N ILE A 93 6.16 10.76 5.42
CA ILE A 93 6.55 9.90 4.30
C ILE A 93 5.89 10.42 3.01
N ALA A 94 4.61 10.80 3.05
CA ALA A 94 3.89 11.38 1.89
C ALA A 94 4.63 12.61 1.36
N TYR A 95 4.90 13.58 2.25
CA TYR A 95 5.58 14.83 1.90
C TYR A 95 6.95 14.60 1.27
N ALA A 96 7.78 13.75 1.89
CA ALA A 96 9.13 13.49 1.40
C ALA A 96 9.19 12.70 0.10
N LEU A 97 8.17 11.88 -0.16
CA LEU A 97 8.02 11.13 -1.42
C LEU A 97 7.22 11.89 -2.48
N GLY A 98 6.83 13.15 -2.22
CA GLY A 98 6.08 13.99 -3.15
C GLY A 98 4.62 13.56 -3.36
N ALA A 99 4.04 12.78 -2.45
CA ALA A 99 2.64 12.38 -2.47
C ALA A 99 1.77 13.32 -1.63
N GLY A 100 0.50 13.50 -2.02
CA GLY A 100 -0.46 14.29 -1.24
C GLY A 100 -0.90 13.58 0.05
N ALA A 101 -1.00 12.26 0.00
CA ALA A 101 -1.18 11.39 1.16
C ALA A 101 -0.69 9.97 0.84
N LEU A 102 -0.61 9.12 1.87
CA LEU A 102 -0.34 7.70 1.70
C LEU A 102 -1.48 6.87 2.26
N ARG A 103 -1.64 5.69 1.69
CA ARG A 103 -2.47 4.63 2.26
C ARG A 103 -1.63 3.40 2.53
N VAL A 104 -1.70 2.90 3.75
CA VAL A 104 -0.96 1.70 4.19
C VAL A 104 -1.92 0.53 4.18
N TYR A 105 -1.48 -0.58 3.63
CA TYR A 105 -2.21 -1.83 3.57
C TYR A 105 -1.35 -2.95 4.12
N GLU A 106 -1.89 -3.69 5.07
CA GLU A 106 -1.37 -5.01 5.39
C GLU A 106 -1.58 -5.95 4.21
N THR A 107 -0.55 -6.71 3.87
CA THR A 107 -0.67 -7.77 2.87
C THR A 107 -1.08 -9.08 3.54
N GLY A 108 -1.43 -10.10 2.76
CA GLY A 108 -1.61 -11.46 3.30
C GLY A 108 -0.32 -12.10 3.82
N THR A 109 0.83 -11.44 3.63
CA THR A 109 2.14 -11.89 4.08
C THR A 109 2.53 -11.13 5.36
N PRO A 110 2.87 -11.82 6.46
CA PRO A 110 3.28 -11.16 7.70
C PRO A 110 4.44 -10.19 7.48
N MET A 111 4.41 -9.03 8.14
CA MET A 111 5.46 -8.00 8.08
C MET A 111 5.67 -7.33 6.71
N LEU A 112 4.92 -7.71 5.67
CA LEU A 112 4.95 -7.05 4.38
C LEU A 112 3.78 -6.07 4.28
N LEU A 113 4.08 -4.81 4.04
CA LEU A 113 3.09 -3.75 3.84
C LEU A 113 3.16 -3.23 2.41
N ARG A 114 2.00 -2.84 1.88
CA ARG A 114 1.89 -2.07 0.64
C ARG A 114 1.51 -0.63 1.00
N ILE A 115 2.27 0.32 0.48
CA ILE A 115 2.02 1.75 0.66
C ILE A 115 1.69 2.33 -0.71
N GLU A 116 0.49 2.91 -0.84
CA GLU A 116 0.03 3.57 -2.06
C GLU A 116 0.09 5.08 -1.93
N PHE A 117 0.49 5.75 -3.00
CA PHE A 117 0.70 7.18 -3.07
C PHE A 117 -0.57 7.79 -3.64
N LEU A 118 -1.21 8.66 -2.86
CA LEU A 118 -2.42 9.35 -3.26
C LEU A 118 -2.06 10.72 -3.80
N SER A 119 -2.70 11.08 -4.92
CA SER A 119 -2.51 12.39 -5.55
C SER A 119 -3.26 13.47 -4.77
N HIS A 120 -4.45 13.12 -4.25
CA HIS A 120 -5.25 13.99 -3.38
C HIS A 120 -5.48 13.33 -2.01
N PRO A 121 -5.32 14.06 -0.90
CA PRO A 121 -5.50 13.50 0.44
C PRO A 121 -6.94 13.03 0.73
N LEU A 122 -7.91 13.48 -0.07
CA LEU A 122 -9.32 13.10 0.00
C LEU A 122 -9.70 11.99 -0.99
N GLU A 123 -8.77 11.35 -1.70
CA GLU A 123 -9.02 10.10 -2.42
C GLU A 123 -9.33 8.96 -1.42
N ARG A 124 -10.55 8.98 -0.90
CA ARG A 124 -11.22 8.01 -0.02
C ARG A 124 -12.67 8.05 -0.51
N VAL A 125 -13.27 7.00 -1.08
CA VAL A 125 -13.66 5.71 -0.48
C VAL A 125 -13.92 4.78 -1.66
N ASP A 126 -13.09 3.76 -1.87
CA ASP A 126 -13.58 2.50 -2.44
C ASP A 126 -13.07 1.42 -1.52
N GLN A 127 -13.82 1.22 -0.44
CA GLN A 127 -13.54 0.17 0.51
C GLN A 127 -13.77 -1.16 -0.22
N HIS A 128 -12.69 -1.89 -0.48
CA HIS A 128 -12.81 -3.34 -0.36
C HIS A 128 -13.03 -3.64 1.12
N ILE A 129 -14.24 -3.38 1.63
CA ILE A 129 -14.70 -4.01 2.87
C ILE A 129 -14.71 -5.50 2.52
N PRO A 130 -13.88 -6.36 3.15
CA PRO A 130 -14.13 -7.78 3.06
C PRO A 130 -15.58 -7.97 3.51
N ARG A 131 -16.45 -8.45 2.61
CA ARG A 131 -17.85 -8.72 2.97
C ARG A 131 -17.79 -9.68 4.15
N LEU A 132 -18.09 -9.19 5.35
CA LEU A 132 -18.34 -10.05 6.48
C LEU A 132 -19.38 -11.07 6.00
N PRO A 133 -19.15 -12.39 6.19
CA PRO A 133 -20.19 -13.36 5.89
C PRO A 133 -21.43 -12.90 6.66
N ARG A 134 -22.54 -12.69 5.94
CA ARG A 134 -23.81 -12.35 6.60
C ARG A 134 -24.00 -13.36 7.73
N PRO A 135 -24.28 -12.93 8.98
CA PRO A 135 -24.68 -13.89 9.99
C PRO A 135 -25.83 -14.70 9.39
N ARG A 136 -25.68 -16.02 9.33
CA ARG A 136 -26.83 -16.89 9.06
C ARG A 136 -27.77 -16.64 10.22
N ILE A 137 -28.77 -15.80 9.98
CA ILE A 137 -29.96 -15.77 10.83
C ILE A 137 -30.60 -17.12 10.55
N SER A 138 -30.26 -18.12 11.37
CA SER A 138 -31.03 -19.36 11.40
C SER A 138 -32.47 -18.94 11.72
N PRO A 139 -33.47 -19.36 10.92
CA PRO A 139 -34.85 -19.17 11.35
C PRO A 139 -34.99 -19.86 12.69
N VAL A 140 -35.32 -19.09 13.73
CA VAL A 140 -35.83 -19.63 14.98
C VAL A 140 -37.03 -20.49 14.59
N ALA A 141 -36.89 -21.80 14.78
CA ALA A 141 -37.97 -22.76 14.58
C ALA A 141 -39.16 -22.27 15.40
N GLY A 142 -40.30 -22.12 14.72
CA GLY A 142 -41.52 -21.57 15.28
C GLY A 142 -41.87 -22.23 16.62
N ALA A 143 -42.08 -21.39 17.62
CA ALA A 143 -42.86 -21.78 18.78
C ALA A 143 -44.30 -22.04 18.29
N PRO A 144 -44.90 -23.20 18.61
CA PRO A 144 -46.31 -23.42 18.32
C PRO A 144 -47.14 -22.59 19.31
N LEU A 145 -47.94 -21.67 18.79
CA LEU A 145 -49.05 -21.05 19.52
C LEU A 145 -50.32 -21.80 19.10
N GLU A 146 -50.66 -22.85 19.84
CA GLU A 146 -51.96 -23.51 19.74
C GLU A 146 -53.01 -22.74 20.55
N GLY A 147 -54.17 -22.49 19.92
CA GLY A 147 -55.46 -22.18 20.55
C GLY A 147 -55.66 -20.72 21.02
N PRO A 148 -56.82 -20.11 20.71
CA PRO A 148 -58.07 -20.63 21.30
C PRO A 148 -59.23 -20.85 20.31
N ASP A 149 -59.87 -22.00 20.51
CA ASP A 149 -61.32 -22.24 20.61
C ASP A 149 -62.24 -21.09 20.13
N ASP A 150 -62.71 -21.18 18.88
CA ASP A 150 -63.91 -20.47 18.43
C ASP A 150 -65.06 -21.47 18.36
N GLY A 151 -65.94 -21.35 19.36
CA GLY A 151 -67.14 -22.16 19.54
C GLY A 151 -68.16 -21.99 18.42
N GLU A 152 -68.79 -23.13 18.14
CA GLU A 152 -69.92 -23.38 17.26
C GLU A 152 -71.14 -22.51 17.62
N ALA A 153 -71.75 -21.93 16.59
CA ALA A 153 -73.09 -21.37 16.64
C ALA A 153 -74.02 -22.23 15.78
N ALA A 154 -74.75 -23.14 16.44
CA ALA A 154 -76.09 -23.61 16.08
C ALA A 154 -76.71 -24.37 17.27
#